data_AF-A0A7S0M625-F1
#
_entry.id   AF-A0A7S0M625-F1
#
_cell.length_a   1.000
_cell.length_b   1.000
_cell.length_c   1.000
_cell.angle_alpha   90.00
_cell.angle_beta   90.00
_cell.angle_gamma   90.00
#
_symmetry.space_group_name_H-M   'P 1'
#
loop_
_entity.id
_entity.type
_entity.pdbx_description
1 polymer ?
#
loop_
_entity_poly.entity_id
_entity_poly.type
_entity_poly.pdbx_seq_one_letter_code
_entity_poly.pdbx_strand_id
1 'polypeptide(L)'
;MLLKSESQHLMFTLVDACRRIFANCNDLTPDKVTEIREIMRQVRPSDVGLPENLSLSNIEYIHVLEEPEFNIAIFLIPKGKRLPLHDHPRMCVLSKVIFG
;
A
#
# COMPACT_ATOMS: atom_id res chain seq x y z
N MET A 1 -4.94 -5.50 15.25
CA MET A 1 -4.80 -4.02 15.28
C MET A 1 -6.10 -3.44 14.76
N LEU A 2 -6.93 -2.88 15.64
CA LEU A 2 -8.31 -2.49 15.32
C LEU A 2 -8.32 -1.12 14.63
N LEU A 3 -8.50 -1.12 13.31
CA LEU A 3 -8.78 0.09 12.53
C LEU A 3 -10.19 0.62 12.88
N LYS A 4 -10.37 1.94 12.98
CA LYS A 4 -11.68 2.60 13.17
C LYS A 4 -12.60 2.35 11.96
N SER A 5 -13.92 2.47 12.11
CA SER A 5 -14.91 2.09 11.08
C SER A 5 -14.73 2.81 9.72
N GLU A 6 -14.34 4.08 9.70
CA GLU A 6 -14.07 4.81 8.45
C GLU A 6 -12.72 4.41 7.81
N SER A 7 -11.69 4.21 8.64
CA SER A 7 -10.37 3.69 8.23
C SER A 7 -10.48 2.33 7.55
N GLN A 8 -11.36 1.48 8.08
CA GLN A 8 -11.70 0.19 7.51
C GLN A 8 -12.29 0.36 6.10
N HIS A 9 -13.21 1.31 5.92
CA HIS A 9 -13.92 1.47 4.65
C HIS A 9 -12.99 1.80 3.48
N LEU A 10 -12.05 2.74 3.64
CA LEU A 10 -11.13 3.10 2.54
C LEU A 10 -10.19 1.95 2.17
N MET A 11 -9.65 1.25 3.18
CA MET A 11 -8.77 0.10 2.93
C MET A 11 -9.53 -1.08 2.31
N PHE A 12 -10.79 -1.32 2.70
CA PHE A 12 -11.65 -2.31 2.05
C PHE A 12 -11.90 -1.93 0.57
N THR A 13 -12.22 -0.67 0.29
CA THR A 13 -12.40 -0.18 -1.09
C THR A 13 -11.13 -0.36 -1.93
N LEU A 14 -9.95 -0.11 -1.34
CA LEU A 14 -8.68 -0.35 -2.01
C LEU A 14 -8.51 -1.84 -2.35
N VAL A 15 -8.75 -2.73 -1.40
CA VAL A 15 -8.63 -4.18 -1.59
C VAL A 15 -9.59 -4.67 -2.67
N ASP A 16 -10.85 -4.22 -2.66
CA ASP A 16 -11.84 -4.64 -3.64
C ASP A 16 -11.52 -4.13 -5.05
N ALA A 17 -11.00 -2.90 -5.17
CA ALA A 17 -10.50 -2.38 -6.44
C ALA A 17 -9.31 -3.22 -6.96
N CYS A 18 -8.35 -3.54 -6.09
CA CYS A 18 -7.22 -4.42 -6.43
C CYS A 18 -7.68 -5.80 -6.92
N ARG A 19 -8.61 -6.46 -6.19
CA ARG A 19 -9.15 -7.76 -6.60
C ARG A 19 -9.77 -7.72 -7.99
N ARG A 20 -10.57 -6.71 -8.30
CA ARG A 20 -11.20 -6.59 -9.63
C ARG A 20 -10.19 -6.31 -10.74
N ILE A 21 -9.24 -5.41 -10.50
CA ILE A 21 -8.32 -4.92 -11.55
C ILE A 21 -7.18 -5.92 -11.78
N PHE A 22 -6.66 -6.54 -10.73
CA PHE A 22 -5.56 -7.50 -10.81
C PHE A 22 -6.00 -8.94 -11.11
N ALA A 23 -7.30 -9.26 -11.06
CA ALA A 23 -7.82 -10.57 -11.49
C ALA A 23 -7.42 -10.97 -12.93
N ASN A 24 -7.08 -9.99 -13.79
CA ASN A 24 -6.48 -10.25 -15.10
C ASN A 24 -5.21 -9.41 -15.29
N CYS A 25 -4.13 -9.86 -14.66
CA CYS A 25 -2.84 -9.16 -14.61
C CYS A 25 -2.09 -9.10 -15.96
N ASN A 26 -2.51 -9.84 -16.98
CA ASN A 26 -1.83 -9.92 -18.27
C ASN A 26 -1.94 -8.66 -19.14
N ASP A 27 -2.86 -7.75 -18.81
CA ASP A 27 -3.15 -6.56 -19.60
C ASP A 27 -3.19 -5.30 -18.72
N LEU A 28 -2.29 -5.21 -17.73
CA LEU A 28 -2.20 -4.02 -16.88
C LEU A 28 -1.59 -2.85 -17.64
N THR A 29 -2.37 -1.77 -17.77
CA THR A 29 -1.94 -0.49 -18.33
C THR A 29 -2.07 0.60 -17.27
N PRO A 30 -1.37 1.75 -17.42
CA PRO A 30 -1.53 2.88 -16.50
C PRO A 30 -2.99 3.31 -16.30
N ASP A 31 -3.79 3.29 -17.37
CA ASP A 31 -5.19 3.70 -17.33
C ASP A 31 -6.03 2.76 -16.44
N LYS A 32 -5.80 1.44 -16.55
CA LYS A 32 -6.53 0.44 -15.76
C LYS A 32 -6.28 0.53 -14.26
N VAL A 33 -5.11 1.02 -13.86
CA VAL A 33 -4.77 1.20 -12.43
C VAL A 33 -5.13 2.59 -11.91
N THR A 34 -5.73 3.46 -12.74
CA THR A 34 -6.10 4.83 -12.33
C THR A 34 -7.04 4.84 -11.14
N GLU A 35 -8.02 3.94 -11.11
CA GLU A 35 -8.92 3.80 -9.96
C GLU A 35 -8.16 3.52 -8.65
N ILE A 36 -7.23 2.55 -8.68
CA ILE A 36 -6.38 2.20 -7.53
C ILE A 36 -5.55 3.41 -7.11
N ARG A 37 -4.98 4.16 -8.07
CA ARG A 37 -4.18 5.36 -7.78
C ARG A 37 -4.99 6.43 -7.05
N GLU A 38 -6.23 6.68 -7.47
CA GLU A 38 -7.10 7.68 -6.84
C GLU A 38 -7.55 7.26 -5.44
N ILE A 39 -7.77 5.97 -5.20
CA ILE A 39 -8.03 5.44 -3.86
C ILE A 39 -6.76 5.60 -2.99
N MET A 40 -5.60 5.17 -3.49
CA MET A 40 -4.32 5.28 -2.78
C MET A 40 -4.05 6.73 -2.37
N ARG A 41 -4.28 7.72 -3.26
CA ARG A 41 -4.10 9.15 -2.95
C ARG A 41 -4.80 9.58 -1.65
N GLN A 42 -5.94 9.00 -1.33
CA GLN A 42 -6.76 9.36 -0.18
C GLN A 42 -6.30 8.70 1.14
N VAL A 43 -5.46 7.67 1.09
CA VAL A 43 -5.01 6.93 2.29
C VAL A 43 -4.27 7.85 3.28
N ARG A 44 -4.69 7.87 4.53
CA ARG A 44 -4.04 8.63 5.61
C ARG A 44 -3.36 7.69 6.60
N PRO A 45 -2.46 8.19 7.47
CA PRO A 45 -1.87 7.36 8.53
C PRO A 45 -2.92 6.63 9.40
N SER A 46 -4.04 7.30 9.69
CA SER A 46 -5.16 6.73 10.45
C SER A 46 -5.86 5.56 9.75
N ASP A 47 -5.82 5.51 8.42
CA ASP A 47 -6.50 4.49 7.63
C ASP A 47 -5.75 3.15 7.70
N VAL A 48 -4.45 3.21 7.95
CA VAL A 48 -3.55 2.06 8.13
C VAL A 48 -3.14 1.84 9.59
N GLY A 49 -3.76 2.58 10.53
CA GLY A 49 -3.56 2.43 11.96
C GLY A 49 -2.19 2.89 12.48
N LEU A 50 -1.44 3.67 11.71
CA LEU A 50 -0.14 4.17 12.14
C LEU A 50 -0.32 5.24 13.22
N PRO A 51 0.33 5.11 14.39
CA PRO A 51 0.28 6.14 15.42
C PRO A 51 1.05 7.39 14.98
N GLU A 52 0.65 8.55 15.49
CA GLU A 52 1.24 9.85 15.13
C GLU A 52 2.73 9.97 15.51
N ASN A 53 3.19 9.20 16.50
CA ASN A 53 4.56 9.23 17.01
C ASN A 53 5.22 7.84 16.97
N LEU A 54 5.71 7.43 15.80
CA LEU A 54 6.52 6.24 15.62
C LEU A 54 8.01 6.56 15.83
N SER A 55 8.62 5.96 16.86
CA SER A 55 10.08 5.95 17.03
C SER A 55 10.62 4.57 16.65
N LEU A 56 11.17 4.46 15.44
CA LEU A 56 11.74 3.23 14.90
C LEU A 56 13.25 3.40 14.68
N SER A 57 14.01 2.36 15.01
CA SER A 57 15.47 2.30 14.78
C SER A 57 15.85 1.60 13.48
N ASN A 58 14.96 0.76 12.95
CA ASN A 58 15.13 -0.03 11.72
C ASN A 58 13.95 0.17 10.77
N ILE A 59 14.15 -0.21 9.51
CA ILE A 59 13.07 -0.25 8.52
C ILE A 59 12.14 -1.38 8.92
N GLU A 60 10.85 -1.09 9.04
CA GLU A 60 9.82 -2.09 9.33
C GLU A 60 8.97 -2.36 8.08
N TYR A 61 8.65 -3.64 7.87
CA TYR A 61 7.73 -4.11 6.83
C TYR A 61 6.43 -4.56 7.49
N ILE A 62 5.36 -3.82 7.25
CA ILE A 62 4.02 -4.20 7.70
C ILE A 62 3.32 -4.88 6.53
N HIS A 63 3.14 -6.19 6.67
CA HIS A 63 2.32 -6.97 5.79
C HIS A 63 0.83 -6.64 6.03
N VAL A 64 0.12 -6.13 5.02
CA VAL A 64 -1.30 -5.80 5.14
C VAL A 64 -2.17 -6.93 4.57
N LEU A 65 -1.89 -7.35 3.34
CA LEU A 65 -2.65 -8.38 2.63
C LEU A 65 -1.75 -9.05 1.57
N GLU A 66 -1.93 -10.35 1.40
CA GLU A 66 -1.35 -11.13 0.30
C GLU A 66 -2.46 -11.96 -0.34
N GLU A 67 -2.60 -11.83 -1.65
CA GLU A 67 -3.49 -12.56 -2.54
C GLU A 67 -2.64 -13.12 -3.70
N PRO A 68 -3.09 -14.15 -4.43
CA PRO A 68 -2.30 -14.76 -5.51
C PRO A 68 -1.88 -13.75 -6.60
N GLU A 69 -2.72 -12.74 -6.86
CA GLU A 69 -2.50 -11.76 -7.93
C GLU A 69 -1.80 -10.48 -7.46
N PHE A 70 -1.83 -10.16 -6.17
CA PHE A 70 -1.27 -8.90 -5.64
C PHE A 70 -0.97 -8.95 -4.14
N ASN A 71 -0.10 -8.05 -3.69
CA ASN A 71 0.19 -7.83 -2.28
C ASN A 71 0.06 -6.34 -1.90
N ILE A 72 -0.33 -6.07 -0.65
CA ILE A 72 -0.34 -4.73 -0.05
C ILE A 72 0.57 -4.75 1.16
N ALA A 73 1.54 -3.84 1.19
CA ALA A 73 2.48 -3.69 2.28
C ALA A 73 2.79 -2.22 2.55
N ILE A 74 3.23 -1.94 3.79
CA ILE A 74 3.66 -0.62 4.22
C ILE A 74 5.10 -0.72 4.70
N PHE A 75 5.96 0.16 4.18
CA PHE A 75 7.33 0.32 4.66
C PHE A 75 7.40 1.53 5.58
N LEU A 76 7.87 1.33 6.81
CA LEU A 76 8.21 2.42 7.72
C LEU A 76 9.72 2.61 7.67
N ILE A 77 10.17 3.77 7.18
CA ILE A 77 11.58 4.05 6.94
C ILE A 77 12.02 5.15 7.91
N PRO A 78 12.83 4.85 8.95
CA PRO A 78 13.32 5.86 9.86
C PRO A 78 14.20 6.91 9.17
N LYS A 79 14.27 8.12 9.74
CA LYS A 79 15.15 9.19 9.26
C LYS A 79 16.59 8.70 9.09
N GLY A 80 17.17 8.93 7.92
CA GLY A 80 18.54 8.55 7.59
C GLY A 80 18.72 7.09 7.13
N LYS A 81 17.69 6.25 7.22
CA LYS A 81 17.70 4.90 6.63
C LYS A 81 17.30 4.98 5.16
N ARG A 82 17.67 3.95 4.40
CA ARG A 82 17.43 3.83 2.96
C ARG A 82 17.08 2.41 2.62
N LEU A 83 16.08 2.22 1.77
CA LEU A 83 15.89 0.95 1.08
C LEU A 83 16.98 0.85 -0.01
N PRO A 84 17.77 -0.23 -0.05
CA PRO A 84 18.73 -0.45 -1.14
C PRO A 84 18.05 -0.49 -2.50
N LEU A 85 18.81 -0.19 -3.55
CA LEU A 85 18.35 -0.34 -4.93
C LEU A 85 18.01 -1.81 -5.20
N HIS A 86 16.83 -2.06 -5.77
CA HIS A 86 16.35 -3.38 -6.16
C HIS A 86 15.41 -3.24 -7.37
N ASP A 87 15.19 -4.34 -8.08
CA ASP A 87 14.23 -4.43 -9.18
C ASP A 87 12.98 -5.20 -8.76
N HIS A 88 12.01 -5.25 -9.67
CA HIS A 88 10.76 -6.00 -9.49
C HIS A 88 10.44 -6.77 -10.77
N PRO A 89 11.11 -7.91 -11.05
CA PRO A 89 10.95 -8.63 -12.30
C PRO A 89 9.51 -9.12 -12.50
N ARG A 90 8.88 -8.70 -13.61
CA ARG A 90 7.51 -9.07 -14.00
C ARG A 90 6.42 -8.59 -13.01
N MET A 91 6.69 -7.55 -12.23
CA MET A 91 5.70 -6.96 -11.33
C MET A 91 5.32 -5.55 -11.78
N CYS A 92 4.10 -5.14 -11.48
CA CYS A 92 3.67 -3.75 -11.50
C CYS A 92 3.62 -3.26 -10.04
N VAL A 93 4.27 -2.14 -9.74
CA VAL A 93 4.28 -1.58 -8.37
C VAL A 93 3.59 -0.23 -8.38
N LEU A 94 2.57 -0.11 -7.54
CA LEU A 94 1.99 1.19 -7.16
C LEU A 94 2.51 1.55 -5.78
N SER A 95 3.15 2.71 -5.67
CA SER A 95 3.71 3.21 -4.42
C SER A 95 3.16 4.58 -4.08
N LYS A 96 2.89 4.81 -2.79
CA LYS A 96 2.53 6.11 -2.26
C LYS A 96 3.24 6.37 -0.94
N VAL A 97 3.79 7.57 -0.80
CA VAL A 97 4.21 8.11 0.51
C VAL A 97 2.96 8.56 1.26
N ILE A 98 2.71 7.95 2.43
CA ILE A 98 1.56 8.29 3.28
C ILE A 98 1.84 9.56 4.07
N PHE A 99 3.07 9.69 4.60
CA PHE A 99 3.60 10.88 5.28
C PHE A 99 5.13 10.81 5.33
N GLY A 100 5.77 11.92 5.70
CA GLY A 100 7.23 12.02 5.88
C GLY A 100 7.94 12.82 4.82
#